data_AF-A0A374CBQ1-F1
#
_entry.id   AF-A0A374CBQ1-F1
#
_cell.length_a   1.000
_cell.length_b   1.000
_cell.length_c   1.000
_cell.angle_alpha   90.00
_cell.angle_beta   90.00
_cell.angle_gamma   90.00
#
_symmetry.space_group_name_H-M   'P 1'
#
loop_
_entity.id
_entity.type
_entity.pdbx_description
1 polymer ?
#
loop_
_entity_poly.entity_id
_entity_poly.type
_entity_poly.pdbx_seq_one_letter_code
_entity_poly.pdbx_strand_id
1 'polypeptide(L)'
;MANKRDLKRTINYITSELFAECVAASLYNGKPEQEDVDGIISVIVMTNTNFIKRVSHPEPGMKQTVYYKNLVSDFNKQVCEIIDQIANLA
;
A
#
# COMPACT_ATOMS: atom_id res chain seq x y z
N MET A 1 -19.74 7.63 -9.73
CA MET A 1 -18.90 8.09 -8.60
C MET A 1 -18.64 7.03 -7.52
N ALA A 2 -19.33 5.87 -7.52
CA ALA A 2 -19.06 4.76 -6.58
C ALA A 2 -17.60 4.24 -6.66
N ASN A 3 -17.07 4.03 -7.88
CA ASN A 3 -15.76 3.40 -8.08
C ASN A 3 -14.56 4.13 -7.41
N LYS A 4 -14.48 5.48 -7.45
CA LYS A 4 -13.34 6.18 -6.82
C LYS A 4 -13.36 6.11 -5.29
N ARG A 5 -14.54 6.19 -4.69
CA ARG A 5 -14.71 6.10 -3.24
C ARG A 5 -14.40 4.69 -2.75
N ASP A 6 -14.91 3.69 -3.46
CA ASP A 6 -14.69 2.29 -3.13
C ASP A 6 -13.22 1.93 -3.31
N LEU A 7 -12.57 2.40 -4.37
CA LEU A 7 -11.13 2.21 -4.58
C LEU A 7 -10.28 2.83 -3.46
N LYS A 8 -10.60 4.06 -3.01
CA LYS A 8 -9.93 4.66 -1.84
C LYS A 8 -10.14 3.85 -0.57
N ARG A 9 -11.35 3.34 -0.35
CA ARG A 9 -11.65 2.48 0.81
C ARG A 9 -10.85 1.18 0.75
N THR A 10 -10.75 0.55 -0.41
CA THR A 10 -9.94 -0.65 -0.62
C THR A 10 -8.46 -0.38 -0.38
N ILE A 11 -7.90 0.71 -0.90
CA ILE A 11 -6.51 1.11 -0.64
C ILE A 11 -6.28 1.29 0.86
N ASN A 12 -7.15 2.04 1.55
CA ASN A 12 -7.04 2.26 2.99
C ASN A 12 -7.08 0.93 3.76
N TYR A 13 -8.07 0.08 3.46
CA TYR A 13 -8.22 -1.22 4.10
C TYR A 13 -6.96 -2.07 3.96
N ILE A 14 -6.46 -2.25 2.72
CA ILE A 14 -5.27 -3.07 2.47
C ILE A 14 -4.04 -2.50 3.20
N THR A 15 -3.82 -1.19 3.15
CA THR A 15 -2.66 -0.59 3.84
C THR A 15 -2.77 -0.65 5.36
N SER A 16 -4.00 -0.64 5.91
CA SER A 16 -4.22 -0.87 7.35
C SER A 16 -3.90 -2.31 7.76
N GLU A 17 -4.27 -3.29 6.94
CA GLU A 17 -3.90 -4.70 7.17
C GLU A 17 -2.39 -4.89 7.08
N LEU A 18 -1.71 -4.31 6.08
CA LEU A 18 -0.25 -4.38 5.97
C LEU A 18 0.45 -3.75 7.18
N PHE A 19 -0.07 -2.64 7.70
CA PHE A 19 0.46 -2.01 8.91
C PHE A 19 0.31 -2.94 10.12
N ALA A 20 -0.88 -3.51 10.32
CA ALA A 20 -1.14 -4.45 11.41
C ALA A 20 -0.23 -5.69 11.32
N GLU A 21 -0.05 -6.22 10.11
CA GLU A 21 0.82 -7.38 9.87
C GLU A 21 2.30 -7.05 10.15
N CYS A 22 2.79 -5.87 9.74
CA CYS A 22 4.16 -5.43 10.04
C CYS A 22 4.40 -5.31 11.54
N VAL A 23 3.45 -4.73 12.28
CA VAL A 23 3.51 -4.66 13.75
C VAL A 23 3.43 -6.05 14.39
N ALA A 24 2.59 -6.95 13.86
CA ALA A 24 2.53 -8.31 14.37
C ALA A 24 3.86 -9.05 14.13
N ALA A 25 4.44 -8.93 12.93
CA ALA A 25 5.73 -9.51 12.60
C ALA A 25 6.83 -8.98 13.53
N SER A 26 6.88 -7.68 13.82
CA SER A 26 7.90 -7.13 14.73
C SER A 26 7.76 -7.58 16.19
N LEU A 27 6.55 -7.96 16.62
CA LEU A 27 6.29 -8.45 17.98
C LEU A 27 6.50 -9.96 18.14
N TYR A 28 6.28 -10.74 17.08
CA TYR A 28 6.22 -12.20 17.15
C TYR A 28 7.31 -12.93 16.34
N ASN A 29 7.89 -12.33 15.31
CA ASN A 29 8.97 -12.91 14.51
C ASN A 29 10.32 -12.34 14.92
N GLY A 30 10.88 -12.85 16.02
CA GLY A 30 12.25 -12.52 16.42
C GLY A 30 12.40 -11.15 17.08
N LYS A 31 13.52 -10.48 16.79
CA LYS A 31 13.85 -9.14 17.30
C LYS A 31 14.44 -8.32 16.15
N PRO A 32 13.61 -7.96 15.15
CA PRO A 32 14.09 -7.17 14.02
C PRO A 32 14.61 -5.82 14.52
N GLU A 33 15.54 -5.23 13.77
CA GLU A 33 16.00 -3.87 14.04
C GLU A 33 14.83 -2.89 13.89
N GLN A 34 14.66 -1.99 14.85
CA GLN A 34 13.56 -1.03 14.85
C GLN A 34 13.56 -0.15 13.59
N GLU A 35 14.75 0.15 13.05
CA GLU A 35 14.91 0.92 11.82
C GLU A 35 14.27 0.23 10.60
N ASP A 36 14.36 -1.10 10.51
CA ASP A 36 13.74 -1.87 9.42
C ASP A 36 12.22 -1.87 9.55
N VAL A 37 11.70 -2.01 10.78
CA VAL A 37 10.26 -1.92 11.08
C VAL A 37 9.71 -0.54 10.70
N ASP A 38 10.38 0.52 11.15
CA ASP A 38 9.99 1.90 10.87
C ASP A 38 10.08 2.22 9.37
N GLY A 39 11.07 1.66 8.69
CA GLY A 39 11.23 1.73 7.24
C GLY A 39 10.04 1.15 6.49
N ILE A 40 9.62 -0.07 6.83
CA ILE A 40 8.46 -0.73 6.20
C ILE A 40 7.16 0.04 6.49
N ILE A 41 6.94 0.45 7.75
CA ILE A 41 5.78 1.26 8.13
C ILE A 41 5.72 2.57 7.32
N SER A 42 6.85 3.24 7.16
CA SER A 42 6.96 4.46 6.35
C SER A 42 6.55 4.21 4.90
N VAL A 43 7.04 3.13 4.28
CA VAL A 43 6.68 2.72 2.91
C VAL A 43 5.18 2.46 2.79
N ILE A 44 4.54 1.81 3.78
CA ILE A 44 3.09 1.57 3.80
C ILE A 44 2.31 2.90 3.79
N VAL A 45 2.68 3.85 4.67
CA VAL A 45 2.03 5.16 4.78
C VAL A 45 2.22 5.99 3.51
N MET A 46 3.43 5.98 2.94
CA MET A 46 3.74 6.66 1.68
C MET A 46 2.95 6.06 0.51
N THR A 47 2.85 4.72 0.46
CA THR A 47 2.05 4.00 -0.54
C THR A 47 0.59 4.40 -0.45
N ASN A 48 -0.01 4.36 0.74
CA ASN A 48 -1.39 4.81 0.94
C ASN A 48 -1.59 6.24 0.40
N THR A 49 -0.77 7.17 0.89
CA THR A 49 -0.89 8.59 0.55
C THR A 49 -0.76 8.83 -0.95
N ASN A 50 0.20 8.17 -1.60
CA ASN A 50 0.41 8.27 -3.04
C ASN A 50 -0.81 7.78 -3.82
N PHE A 51 -1.28 6.57 -3.55
CA PHE A 51 -2.37 5.97 -4.31
C PHE A 51 -3.72 6.68 -4.05
N ILE A 52 -3.99 7.16 -2.83
CA ILE A 52 -5.17 8.00 -2.55
C ILE A 52 -5.15 9.31 -3.36
N LYS A 53 -3.98 9.94 -3.49
CA LYS A 53 -3.79 11.14 -4.33
C LYS A 53 -3.99 10.81 -5.81
N ARG A 54 -3.40 9.72 -6.32
CA ARG A 54 -3.57 9.26 -7.72
C ARG A 54 -5.03 8.98 -8.07
N VAL A 55 -5.80 8.35 -7.16
CA VAL A 55 -7.23 8.12 -7.40
C VAL A 55 -8.00 9.44 -7.60
N SER A 56 -7.60 10.48 -6.87
CA SER A 56 -8.22 11.81 -6.90
C SER A 56 -7.81 12.62 -8.14
N HIS A 57 -6.61 12.39 -8.67
CA HIS A 57 -6.00 13.18 -9.74
C HIS A 57 -5.59 12.29 -10.93
N PRO A 58 -6.55 11.80 -11.74
CA PRO A 58 -6.24 11.03 -12.94
C PRO A 58 -5.49 11.88 -13.97
N GLU A 59 -4.60 11.24 -14.72
CA GLU A 59 -3.72 11.90 -15.70
C GLU A 59 -4.53 12.52 -16.86
N PRO A 60 -4.35 13.82 -17.16
CA PRO A 60 -4.98 14.45 -18.31
C PRO A 60 -4.57 13.78 -19.62
N GLY A 61 -5.53 13.56 -20.52
CA GLY A 61 -5.26 12.98 -21.85
C GLY A 61 -5.29 11.44 -21.90
N MET A 62 -5.31 10.74 -20.76
CA MET A 62 -5.48 9.29 -20.73
C MET A 62 -6.96 8.89 -20.57
N LYS A 63 -7.39 7.80 -21.23
CA LYS A 63 -8.70 7.20 -20.98
C LYS A 63 -8.78 6.72 -19.52
N GLN A 64 -9.82 7.15 -18.79
CA GLN A 64 -9.96 6.85 -17.36
C GLN A 64 -9.94 5.34 -17.05
N THR A 65 -10.53 4.51 -17.91
CA THR A 65 -10.54 3.05 -17.74
C THR A 65 -9.14 2.46 -17.77
N VAL A 66 -8.28 2.95 -18.67
CA VAL A 66 -6.87 2.54 -18.77
C VAL A 66 -6.10 3.04 -17.54
N TYR A 67 -6.30 4.31 -17.17
CA TYR A 67 -5.64 4.90 -16.00
C TYR A 67 -5.91 4.10 -14.72
N TYR A 68 -7.19 3.82 -14.42
CA TYR A 68 -7.54 3.10 -13.19
C TYR A 68 -7.11 1.63 -13.21
N LYS A 69 -7.10 0.99 -14.38
CA LYS A 69 -6.55 -0.37 -14.52
C LYS A 69 -5.05 -0.40 -14.20
N ASN A 70 -4.29 0.57 -14.72
CA ASN A 70 -2.86 0.69 -14.44
C ASN A 70 -2.62 1.02 -12.97
N LEU A 71 -3.39 1.95 -12.40
CA LEU A 71 -3.28 2.31 -10.98
C LEU A 71 -3.48 1.09 -10.07
N VAL A 72 -4.50 0.25 -10.32
CA VAL A 72 -4.71 -0.98 -9.55
C VAL A 72 -3.57 -1.97 -9.73
N SER A 73 -3.08 -2.14 -10.97
CA SER A 73 -1.93 -3.01 -11.23
C SER A 73 -0.67 -2.54 -10.50
N ASP A 74 -0.38 -1.25 -10.50
CA ASP A 74 0.78 -0.67 -9.80
C ASP A 74 0.64 -0.81 -8.29
N PHE A 75 -0.57 -0.58 -7.76
CA PHE A 75 -0.85 -0.73 -6.35
C PHE A 75 -0.61 -2.17 -5.88
N ASN A 76 -1.11 -3.15 -6.64
CA ASN A 76 -0.93 -4.56 -6.30
C ASN A 76 0.55 -4.98 -6.31
N LYS A 77 1.36 -4.46 -7.24
CA LYS A 77 2.81 -4.70 -7.23
C LYS A 77 3.46 -4.16 -5.96
N GLN A 78 3.14 -2.91 -5.58
CA GLN A 78 3.68 -2.31 -4.37
C GLN A 78 3.26 -3.08 -3.11
N VAL A 79 2.01 -3.56 -3.06
CA VAL A 79 1.50 -4.39 -1.97
C VAL A 79 2.27 -5.71 -1.89
N CYS A 80 2.52 -6.40 -3.01
CA CYS A 80 3.32 -7.62 -3.01
C CYS A 80 4.74 -7.39 -2.49
N GLU A 81 5.40 -6.32 -2.94
CA GLU A 81 6.74 -5.95 -2.46
C GLU A 81 6.77 -5.71 -0.95
N ILE A 82 5.75 -5.02 -0.40
CA ILE A 82 5.63 -4.79 1.04
C ILE A 82 5.39 -6.11 1.80
N ILE A 83 4.53 -6.99 1.27
CA ILE A 83 4.30 -8.32 1.86
C ILE A 83 5.60 -9.11 1.94
N ASP A 84 6.39 -9.10 0.85
CA ASP A 84 7.68 -9.78 0.82
C ASP A 84 8.66 -9.19 1.85
N GLN A 85 8.68 -7.85 2.01
CA GLN A 85 9.50 -7.20 3.05
C GLN A 85 9.07 -7.60 4.46
N ILE A 86 7.77 -7.62 4.76
CA ILE A 86 7.24 -8.04 6.06
C ILE A 86 7.57 -9.51 6.32
N ALA A 87 7.42 -10.39 5.33
CA ALA A 87 7.70 -11.82 5.48
C ALA A 87 9.18 -12.12 5.77
N ASN A 88 10.07 -11.23 5.37
CA ASN A 88 11.51 -11.33 5.62
C ASN A 88 11.98 -10.50 6.82
N LEU A 89 11.06 -9.94 7.60
CA LEU A 89 11.36 -9.25 8.85
C LEU A 89 11.71 -10.31 9.92
N ALA A 90 13.00 -10.41 10.27
CA ALA A 90 13.55 -11.40 11.21
C ALA A 90 14.43 -10.75 12.28
#